data_AF-A0A1I7FML6-F1
#
_entry.id   AF-A0A1I7FML6-F1
#
_cell.length_a   1.000
_cell.length_b   1.000
_cell.length_c   1.000
_cell.angle_alpha   90.00
_cell.angle_beta   90.00
_cell.angle_gamma   90.00
#
_symmetry.space_group_name_H-M   'P 1'
#
loop_
_entity.id
_entity.type
_entity.pdbx_description
1 polymer ?
#
loop_
_entity_poly.entity_id
_entity_poly.type
_entity_poly.pdbx_seq_one_letter_code
_entity_poly.pdbx_strand_id
1 'polypeptide(L)' 'MASVKAPPHDYRIENVDPVQGSLLRANSQHLYADYSLAVAVAVKSVADPTRQEVRVVHIPSGEIVFRTSGAGQAF' A
#
# COMPACT_ATOMS: atom_id res chain seq x y z
N MET A 1 20.94 -23.10 10.91
CA MET A 1 20.66 -21.73 10.41
C MET A 1 19.21 -21.43 10.73
N ALA A 2 18.94 -20.36 11.47
CA ALA A 2 17.60 -20.03 11.95
C ALA A 2 16.64 -19.89 10.76
N SER A 3 15.67 -20.81 10.68
CA SER A 3 14.46 -20.59 9.90
C SER A 3 13.73 -19.46 10.61
N VAL A 4 14.01 -18.22 10.21
CA VAL A 4 13.19 -17.09 10.62
C VAL A 4 11.86 -17.34 9.93
N LYS A 5 10.92 -17.88 10.69
CA LYS A 5 9.52 -17.95 10.31
C LYS A 5 9.05 -16.50 10.29
N ALA A 6 9.35 -15.79 9.21
CA ALA A 6 8.66 -14.55 8.92
C ALA A 6 7.16 -14.91 8.93
N PRO A 7 6.32 -14.28 9.77
CA PRO A 7 4.88 -14.41 9.64
C PRO A 7 4.48 -14.32 8.16
N PRO A 8 3.36 -14.93 7.73
CA PRO A 8 2.78 -14.60 6.43
C PRO A 8 2.43 -13.12 6.47
N HIS A 9 3.38 -12.26 6.08
CA HIS A 9 3.21 -10.84 6.15
C HIS A 9 2.48 -10.44 4.88
N ASP A 10 1.20 -10.80 4.81
CA ASP A 10 0.36 -10.50 3.67
C ASP A 10 0.04 -9.00 3.72
N TYR A 11 0.85 -8.20 3.03
CA TYR A 11 0.61 -6.78 2.86
C TYR A 11 -0.26 -6.56 1.63
N ARG A 12 -1.32 -5.77 1.76
CA ARG A 12 -2.20 -5.36 0.68
C ARG A 12 -2.05 -3.87 0.43
N ILE A 13 -2.02 -3.49 -0.84
CA ILE A 13 -2.07 -2.08 -1.22
C ILE A 13 -3.53 -1.72 -1.53
N GLU A 14 -3.99 -0.65 -0.91
CA GLU A 14 -5.32 -0.07 -1.09
C GLU A 14 -5.17 1.34 -1.64
N ASN A 15 -6.02 1.70 -2.60
CA ASN A 15 -6.10 3.06 -3.13
C ASN A 15 -7.45 3.66 -2.72
N VAL A 16 -7.41 4.78 -2.01
CA VAL A 16 -8.57 5.42 -1.38
C VAL A 16 -9.31 6.30 -2.39
N ASP A 17 -8.56 6.93 -3.30
CA ASP A 17 -9.12 7.78 -4.34
C ASP A 17 -8.56 7.32 -5.70
N PRO A 18 -9.25 6.40 -6.39
CA PRO A 18 -8.86 5.99 -7.72
C PRO A 18 -9.14 7.13 -8.70
N VAL A 19 -8.25 8.11 -8.73
CA VAL A 19 -8.20 9.10 -9.81
C VAL A 19 -8.00 8.35 -11.13
N GLN A 20 -8.78 8.69 -12.15
CA GLN A 20 -8.66 8.15 -13.51
C GLN A 20 -7.20 8.33 -13.99
N GLY A 21 -6.43 7.24 -14.01
CA GLY A 21 -5.00 7.25 -14.34
C GLY A 21 -4.08 6.56 -13.34
N SER A 22 -4.58 6.13 -12.17
CA SER A 22 -3.79 5.30 -11.25
C SER A 22 -3.50 3.93 -11.88
N LEU A 23 -2.23 3.51 -11.85
CA LEU A 23 -1.81 2.18 -12.31
C LEU A 23 -2.29 1.06 -11.38
N LEU A 24 -2.69 1.40 -10.15
CA LEU A 24 -3.41 0.48 -9.29
C LEU A 24 -4.89 0.55 -9.62
N ARG A 25 -5.45 -0.60 -10.00
CA ARG A 25 -6.89 -0.79 -9.85
C ARG A 25 -7.25 -0.52 -8.39
N ALA A 26 -8.31 0.24 -8.17
CA ALA A 26 -8.80 0.69 -6.86
C ALA A 26 -8.78 -0.41 -5.77
N ASN A 27 -8.87 -1.67 -6.16
CA ASN A 27 -8.82 -2.83 -5.29
C ASN A 27 -7.86 -3.90 -5.86
N SER A 28 -6.56 -3.66 -5.86
CA SER A 28 -5.58 -4.71 -6.16
C SER A 28 -5.64 -5.76 -5.04
N GLN A 29 -6.24 -6.91 -5.32
CA GLN A 29 -6.25 -8.08 -4.41
C GLN A 29 -4.88 -8.76 -4.31
N HIS A 30 -3.82 -8.09 -4.75
CA HIS A 30 -2.47 -8.61 -4.72
C HIS A 30 -1.91 -8.48 -3.31
N LEU A 31 -1.46 -9.62 -2.78
CA LEU A 31 -0.80 -9.71 -1.49
C LEU A 31 0.70 -9.76 -1.72
N TYR A 32 1.43 -8.93 -1.00
CA TYR A 32 2.88 -8.87 -1.00
C TYR A 32 3.37 -9.53 0.29
N ALA A 33 4.32 -10.46 0.19
CA ALA A 33 4.94 -11.07 1.37
C ALA A 33 5.94 -10.13 2.09
N ASP A 34 6.38 -9.07 1.40
CA ASP A 34 7.41 -8.15 1.88
C ASP A 34 6.87 -6.72 2.01
N TYR A 35 7.08 -6.12 3.18
CA TYR A 35 6.68 -4.74 3.47
C TYR A 35 7.35 -3.75 2.51
N SER A 36 8.67 -3.86 2.37
CA SER A 36 9.46 -2.95 1.54
C SER A 36 9.03 -3.00 0.07
N LEU A 37 8.66 -4.20 -0.41
CA LEU A 37 8.14 -4.36 -1.77
C LEU A 37 6.75 -3.73 -1.90
N ALA A 38 5.85 -3.98 -0.94
CA ALA A 38 4.51 -3.41 -0.92
C ALA A 38 4.55 -1.87 -0.93
N VAL A 39 5.43 -1.27 -0.11
CA VAL A 39 5.62 0.19 -0.07
C VAL A 39 6.21 0.71 -1.37
N ALA A 40 7.24 0.04 -1.91
CA ALA A 40 7.86 0.47 -3.17
C ALA A 40 6.84 0.46 -4.33
N VAL A 41 6.01 -0.58 -4.41
CA VAL A 41 4.95 -0.66 -5.42
C VAL A 41 3.88 0.40 -5.15
N ALA A 42 3.44 0.57 -3.92
CA ALA A 42 2.45 1.58 -3.55
C ALA A 42 2.92 2.98 -4.00
N VAL A 43 4.13 3.39 -3.61
CA VAL A 43 4.71 4.68 -3.98
C VAL A 43 4.89 4.81 -5.50
N LYS A 44 5.42 3.79 -6.17
CA LYS A 44 5.61 3.81 -7.63
C LYS A 44 4.29 3.92 -8.40
N SER A 45 3.22 3.44 -7.81
CA SER A 45 1.91 3.38 -8.45
C SER A 45 1.04 4.64 -8.25
N VAL A 46 1.44 5.50 -7.32
CA VAL A 46 0.85 6.83 -7.14
C VAL A 46 1.24 7.69 -8.34
N ALA A 47 0.28 7.96 -9.20
CA ALA A 47 0.49 8.79 -10.38
C ALA A 47 0.45 10.28 -10.04
N ASP A 48 -0.40 10.67 -9.07
CA ASP A 48 -0.50 12.03 -8.57
C ASP A 48 -0.56 12.00 -7.03
N PRO A 49 0.56 12.23 -6.32
CA PRO A 49 0.60 12.20 -4.86
C PRO A 49 -0.21 13.31 -4.20
N THR A 50 -0.63 14.33 -4.95
CA THR A 50 -1.48 15.40 -4.42
C THR A 50 -2.96 15.01 -4.43
N ARG A 51 -3.36 14.08 -5.29
CA ARG A 51 -4.77 13.66 -5.45
C ARG A 51 -5.03 12.21 -5.06
N GLN A 52 -3.99 11.39 -4.99
CA GLN A 52 -4.10 9.96 -4.73
C GLN A 52 -3.53 9.63 -3.37
N GLU A 53 -4.32 8.91 -2.59
CA GLU A 53 -3.89 8.33 -1.33
C GLU A 53 -3.83 6.80 -1.47
N VAL A 54 -2.64 6.24 -1.31
CA VAL A 54 -2.43 4.79 -1.23
C VAL A 54 -2.03 4.42 0.18
N ARG A 55 -2.50 3.25 0.62
CA ARG A 55 -2.27 2.70 1.94
C ARG A 55 -1.76 1.27 1.80
N VAL A 56 -0.79 0.90 2.62
CA VAL A 56 -0.36 -0.49 2.76
C VAL A 56 -0.92 -1.01 4.07
N VAL A 57 -1.70 -2.08 3.99
CA VAL A 57 -2.36 -2.72 5.11
C VAL A 57 -1.73 -4.08 5.35
N HIS A 58 -1.36 -4.38 6.58
CA HIS A 58 -0.91 -5.70 6.98
C HIS A 58 -2.13 -6.56 7.34
N ILE A 59 -2.55 -7.43 6.42
CA ILE A 59 -3.81 -8.19 6.47
C ILE A 59 -3.99 -9.00 7.77
N PRO A 60 -2.99 -9.73 8.28
CA PRO A 60 -3.15 -10.48 9.52
C PRO A 60 -3.49 -9.60 10.73
N SER A 61 -3.02 -8.36 10.75
CA SER A 61 -3.25 -7.41 11.85
C SER A 61 -4.37 -6.40 11.59
N GLY A 62 -4.70 -6.16 10.31
CA GLY A 62 -5.54 -5.05 9.89
C GLY A 62 -4.88 -3.66 10.01
N GLU A 63 -3.62 -3.57 10.39
CA GLU A 63 -2.92 -2.29 10.62
C GLU A 63 -2.47 -1.64 9.30
N ILE A 64 -2.62 -0.32 9.21
CA ILE A 64 -2.06 0.49 8.12
C ILE A 64 -0.60 0.78 8.45
N VAL A 65 0.31 0.06 7.79
CA VAL A 65 1.75 0.19 8.03
C VAL A 65 2.38 1.32 7.23
N PHE A 66 1.72 1.77 6.16
CA PHE A 66 2.17 2.91 5.36
C PHE A 66 0.97 3.61 4.74
N ARG A 67 1.03 4.94 4.64
CA ARG A 67 0.05 5.74 3.91
C ARG A 67 0.75 6.90 3.22
N THR A 68 0.39 7.19 1.98
CA THR A 68 0.81 8.44 1.33
C THR A 68 -0.15 9.55 1.71
N SER A 69 0.35 10.77 1.89
CA SER A 69 -0.51 11.93 2.13
C SER A 69 -1.14 12.35 0.81
N GLY A 70 -2.39 11.95 0.54
CA GLY A 70 -3.19 12.71 -0.43
C GLY A 70 -3.37 14.13 0.11
N ALA A 71 -3.41 15.17 -0.73
CA ALA A 71 -3.48 16.57 -0.29
C ALA A 71 -4.81 16.97 0.39
N GLY A 72 -5.51 16.03 1.05
CA GLY A 72 -6.57 16.29 2.02
C GLY A 72 -6.07 16.43 3.47
N GLN A 73 -4.78 16.22 3.75
CA GLN A 73 -4.14 16.61 5.01
C GLN A 73 -3.11 17.72 4.76
N ALA A 74 -3.53 18.80 4.13
CA ALA A 74 -2.86 20.09 4.32
C ALA A 74 -3.28 20.63 5.68
N PHE A 75 -2.30 20.94 6.53
CA PHE A 75 -2.51 21.68 7.78
C PHE A 75 -3.06 23.08 7.51
#